data_AF-K1TCX7-F1
#
_entry.id   AF-K1TCX7-F1
#
_cell.length_a   1.000
_cell.length_b   1.000
_cell.length_c   1.000
_cell.angle_alpha   90.00
_cell.angle_beta   90.00
_cell.angle_gamma   90.00
#
_symmetry.space_group_name_H-M   'P 1'
#
loop_
_entity.id
_entity.type
_entity.pdbx_description
1 polymer ?
#
loop_
_entity_poly.entity_id
_entity_poly.type
_entity_poly.pdbx_seq_one_letter_code
_entity_poly.pdbx_strand_id
1 'polypeptide(L)' 'DAYAEFVMEQYEEAKKSCKDPVILIEQKLDFSCYVPEGFGTGDCIIISDDKLHIIDFKYGQGIFVEAEHNP' A
#
# COMPACT_ATOMS: atom_id res chain seq x y z
N ASP A 1 14.56 6.60 2.02
CA ASP A 1 15.13 5.80 3.11
C ASP A 1 14.14 5.41 4.20
N ALA A 2 13.55 6.31 4.99
CA ALA A 2 12.63 5.90 6.08
C ALA A 2 11.40 5.08 5.63
N TYR A 3 10.87 5.34 4.44
CA TYR A 3 9.75 4.55 3.89
C TYR A 3 10.14 3.08 3.66
N ALA A 4 11.29 2.83 3.04
CA ALA A 4 11.76 1.48 2.77
C ALA A 4 12.06 0.73 4.07
N GLU A 5 12.65 1.41 5.06
CA GLU A 5 12.87 0.84 6.40
C GLU A 5 11.56 0.43 7.07
N PHE A 6 10.56 1.33 7.07
CA PHE A 6 9.23 1.03 7.60
C PHE A 6 8.58 -0.16 6.90
N VAL A 7 8.61 -0.21 5.56
CA VAL A 7 8.09 -1.34 4.78
C VAL A 7 8.75 -2.66 5.19
N MET A 8 10.08 -2.65 5.35
CA MET A 8 10.83 -3.84 5.76
C MET A 8 10.51 -4.26 7.20
N GLU A 9 10.33 -3.31 8.12
CA GLU A 9 9.87 -3.62 9.48
C GLU A 9 8.50 -4.30 9.47
N GLN A 10 7.55 -3.80 8.67
CA GLN A 10 6.22 -4.41 8.55
C GLN A 10 6.28 -5.79 7.90
N TYR A 11 7.17 -5.98 6.94
CA TYR A 11 7.38 -7.27 6.30
C TYR A 11 7.98 -8.31 7.26
N GLU A 12 8.98 -7.92 8.06
CA GLU A 12 9.54 -8.80 9.09
C GLU A 12 8.54 -9.10 10.21
N GLU A 13 7.66 -8.16 10.55
CA GLU A 13 6.54 -8.44 11.47
C GLU A 13 5.58 -9.48 10.88
N ALA A 14 5.20 -9.34 9.60
CA ALA A 14 4.34 -10.32 8.92
C ALA A 14 4.97 -11.72 8.87
N LYS A 15 6.30 -11.82 8.75
CA LYS A 15 7.04 -13.09 8.76
C LYS A 15 6.95 -13.85 10.09
N LYS A 16 6.56 -13.19 11.18
CA LYS A 16 6.39 -13.86 12.49
C LYS A 16 5.15 -14.75 12.53
N SER A 17 4.11 -14.40 11.77
CA SER A 17 2.84 -15.13 11.73
C SER A 17 2.57 -15.82 10.39
N CYS A 18 3.22 -15.40 9.31
CA CYS A 18 3.10 -15.98 7.98
C CYS A 18 4.48 -16.41 7.47
N LYS A 19 4.59 -17.64 6.95
CA LYS A 19 5.89 -18.20 6.53
C LYS A 19 6.36 -17.58 5.21
N ASP A 20 5.43 -17.23 4.34
CA ASP A 20 5.65 -16.80 2.96
C ASP A 20 4.82 -15.55 2.62
N PRO A 21 4.96 -14.44 3.37
CA PRO A 21 4.27 -13.21 3.03
C PRO A 21 4.78 -12.69 1.68
N VAL A 22 3.86 -12.11 0.91
CA VAL A 22 4.15 -11.53 -0.41
C VAL A 22 4.23 -10.03 -0.29
N ILE A 23 5.29 -9.43 -0.83
CA ILE A 23 5.41 -7.98 -0.98
C ILE A 23 5.25 -7.59 -2.45
N LEU A 24 4.34 -6.67 -2.73
CA LEU A 24 4.07 -6.13 -4.06
C LEU A 24 4.33 -4.62 -4.02
N ILE A 25 5.10 -4.11 -4.98
CA ILE A 25 5.49 -2.69 -5.07
C ILE A 25 4.92 -2.12 -6.35
N GLU A 26 4.36 -0.90 -6.29
CA GLU A 26 3.72 -0.22 -7.41
C GLU A 26 2.68 -1.12 -8.11
N GLN A 27 1.86 -1.79 -7.31
CA GLN A 27 0.91 -2.78 -7.81
C GLN A 27 -0.32 -2.08 -8.37
N LYS A 28 -0.64 -2.37 -9.64
CA LYS A 28 -1.93 -1.96 -10.22
C LYS A 28 -3.07 -2.66 -9.49
N LEU A 29 -4.03 -1.87 -9.02
CA LEU A 29 -5.25 -2.31 -8.35
C LEU A 29 -6.46 -1.99 -9.22
N ASP A 30 -7.29 -3.00 -9.44
CA ASP A 30 -8.60 -2.85 -10.06
C ASP A 30 -9.64 -3.09 -8.98
N PHE A 31 -10.41 -2.05 -8.68
CA PHE A 31 -11.51 -2.09 -7.72
C PHE A 31 -12.82 -1.65 -8.39
N SER A 32 -12.92 -1.83 -9.71
CA SER A 32 -14.07 -1.47 -10.53
C SER A 32 -15.38 -2.14 -10.11
N CYS A 33 -15.29 -3.24 -9.36
CA CYS A 33 -16.42 -3.91 -8.73
C CYS A 33 -17.08 -3.09 -7.60
N TYR A 34 -16.40 -2.09 -7.03
CA TYR A 34 -16.91 -1.21 -5.98
C TYR A 34 -17.17 0.21 -6.47
N VAL A 35 -16.30 0.73 -7.34
CA VAL A 35 -16.41 2.08 -7.92
C VAL A 35 -16.31 1.93 -9.43
N PRO A 36 -17.31 2.34 -10.23
CA PRO A 36 -17.21 2.27 -11.69
C PRO A 36 -15.92 2.93 -12.20
N GLU A 37 -15.19 2.23 -13.07
CA GLU A 37 -13.89 2.66 -13.60
C GLU A 37 -12.80 2.89 -12.53
N GLY A 38 -13.00 2.34 -11.32
CA GLY A 38 -12.06 2.45 -10.21
C GLY A 38 -10.80 1.63 -10.42
N PHE A 39 -9.68 2.32 -10.64
CA PHE A 39 -8.34 1.73 -10.64
C PHE A 39 -7.36 2.65 -9.93
N GLY A 40 -6.20 2.09 -9.56
CA GLY A 40 -5.10 2.86 -9.00
C GLY A 40 -3.82 2.04 -8.96
N THR A 41 -2.79 2.63 -8.38
CA THR A 41 -1.52 1.98 -8.07
C THR A 41 -1.29 2.08 -6.58
N GLY A 42 -1.06 0.94 -5.92
CA GLY A 42 -0.65 0.93 -4.51
C GLY A 42 0.88 0.95 -4.42
N ASP A 43 1.43 1.88 -3.64
CA ASP A 43 2.89 2.04 -3.48
C ASP A 43 3.53 0.74 -2.95
N CYS A 44 3.01 0.18 -1.85
CA CYS A 44 3.43 -1.10 -1.31
C CYS A 44 2.27 -1.86 -0.67
N ILE A 45 2.21 -3.17 -0.93
CA ILE A 45 1.21 -4.08 -0.38
C ILE A 45 1.93 -5.31 0.18
N ILE A 46 1.67 -5.64 1.44
CA ILE A 46 2.14 -6.87 2.07
C ILE A 46 0.91 -7.77 2.30
N ILE A 47 0.96 -8.97 1.74
CA ILE A 47 -0.09 -9.99 1.88
C ILE A 47 0.45 -11.09 2.80
N SER A 48 -0.25 -11.34 3.91
CA SER A 48 -0.04 -12.47 4.81
C SER A 48 -1.34 -13.25 4.99
N ASP A 49 -1.26 -14.42 5.63
CA ASP A 49 -2.37 -15.39 5.75
C ASP A 49 -3.74 -14.77 6.11
N ASP A 50 -3.77 -13.86 7.09
CA ASP A 50 -4.99 -13.27 7.64
C ASP A 50 -5.07 -11.73 7.46
N LYS A 51 -4.06 -11.12 6.82
CA LYS A 51 -3.94 -9.67 6.76
C LYS A 51 -3.42 -9.19 5.40
N LEU A 52 -4.12 -8.20 4.86
CA LEU A 52 -3.63 -7.36 3.78
C LEU A 52 -3.17 -6.02 4.38
N HIS A 53 -1.89 -5.69 4.27
CA HIS A 53 -1.34 -4.43 4.74
C HIS A 53 -1.00 -3.53 3.55
N ILE A 54 -1.69 -2.40 3.44
CA ILE A 54 -1.46 -1.40 2.40
C ILE A 54 -0.64 -0.27 3.03
N ILE A 55 0.51 0.05 2.42
CA ILE A 55 1.41 1.11 2.87
C ILE A 55 1.52 2.15 1.75
N ASP A 56 0.80 3.25 1.93
CA ASP A 56 0.72 4.37 1.00
C ASP A 56 1.63 5.51 1.48
N PHE A 57 2.54 5.95 0.63
CA PHE A 57 3.50 6.99 0.94
C PHE A 57 2.97 8.36 0.50
N LYS A 58 3.00 9.33 1.41
CA LYS A 58 2.55 10.69 1.14
C LYS A 58 3.58 11.69 1.65
N TYR A 59 4.04 12.56 0.75
CA TYR A 59 4.74 13.78 1.13
C TYR A 59 3.75 14.84 1.62
N GLY A 60 4.20 15.70 2.54
CA GLY A 60 3.38 16.82 3.00
C GLY A 60 2.18 16.40 3.83
N GLN A 61 2.27 15.32 4.61
CA GLN A 61 1.25 14.97 5.59
C GLN A 61 0.89 16.20 6.44
N GLY A 62 -0.38 16.64 6.37
CA GLY A 62 -0.86 17.86 7.02
C GLY A 62 -1.00 19.08 6.10
N ILE A 63 -0.59 18.99 4.84
CA ILE A 63 -0.87 19.98 3.80
C ILE A 63 -2.11 19.54 3.04
N PHE A 64 -3.13 20.40 3.02
CA PHE A 64 -4.35 20.15 2.26
C PHE A 64 -4.06 20.17 0.76
N VAL A 65 -4.52 19.14 0.05
CA VAL A 65 -4.49 19.04 -1.40
C VAL A 65 -5.92 18.81 -1.87
N GLU A 66 -6.40 19.64 -2.79
CA GLU A 66 -7.74 19.47 -3.37
C GLU A 66 -7.78 18.18 -4.20
N ALA A 67 -8.88 17.42 -4.08
CA ALA A 67 -9.05 16.19 -4.83
C ALA A 67 -9.39 16.44 -6.32
N GLU A 68 -9.97 17.60 -6.64
CA GLU A 68 -10.30 17.97 -8.01
C GLU A 68 -9.03 18.37 -8.78
N HIS A 69 -8.79 17.73 -9.94
CA HIS A 69 -7.62 17.96 -10.78
C HIS A 69 -6.25 17.72 -10.11
N ASN A 70 -6.21 16.92 -9.04
CA ASN A 70 -4.93 16.44 -8.53
C ASN A 70 -4.29 15.52 -9.60
N PRO A 71 -3.09 15.86 -10.11
CA PRO A 71 -2.42 15.08 -11.16
C PRO A 71 -2.05 13.65 -10.74
#